data_AF-A0A550HH70-F1
#
_entry.id   AF-A0A550HH70-F1
#
_cell.length_a   1.000
_cell.length_b   1.000
_cell.length_c   1.000
_cell.angle_alpha   90.00
_cell.angle_beta   90.00
_cell.angle_gamma   90.00
#
_symmetry.space_group_name_H-M   'P 1'
#
loop_
_entity.id
_entity.type
_entity.pdbx_description
1 polymer ?
#
loop_
_entity_poly.entity_id
_entity_poly.type
_entity_poly.pdbx_seq_one_letter_code
_entity_poly.pdbx_strand_id
1 'polypeptide(L)'
;MFDTSASKANNVKAATTRAADSRLDATECGGTEMSVLRKMTAQLGAITIVLGAALVAAPSAQADTADTTETKQHAILGDEAQPAGWDRVISVGQGRSACPVHYVCIWTGTNFTGSGRGYSGSIARGDGVTWFNTVWQDRVYSAFNNTLSVPITFLNVRGSTGTPIGSLNPGTWVASGWVNSDKADGMAYL
;
A
#
# COMPACT_ATOMS: atom_id res chain seq x y z
N MET A 1 -31.12 28.49 -41.87
CA MET A 1 -29.81 28.59 -41.17
C MET A 1 -30.09 29.34 -39.88
N PHE A 2 -30.09 28.79 -38.68
CA PHE A 2 -29.58 27.52 -38.14
C PHE A 2 -30.68 26.77 -37.37
N ASP A 3 -30.57 25.46 -37.42
CA ASP A 3 -31.33 24.44 -36.72
C ASP A 3 -30.64 24.16 -35.38
N THR A 4 -31.36 24.08 -34.25
CA THR A 4 -30.92 23.25 -33.11
C THR A 4 -32.12 22.84 -32.26
N SER A 5 -32.74 21.76 -32.71
CA SER A 5 -32.98 20.51 -31.98
C SER A 5 -33.11 20.53 -30.44
N ALA A 6 -34.19 19.87 -30.02
CA ALA A 6 -34.58 19.46 -28.68
C ALA A 6 -33.53 18.65 -27.89
N SER A 7 -33.67 18.62 -26.56
CA SER A 7 -33.52 17.36 -25.82
C SER A 7 -34.45 17.28 -24.61
N LYS A 8 -35.19 16.18 -24.61
CA LYS A 8 -36.19 15.68 -23.67
C LYS A 8 -35.71 15.66 -22.23
N ALA A 9 -36.54 16.18 -21.32
CA ALA A 9 -36.57 15.72 -19.94
C ALA A 9 -37.11 14.29 -19.92
N ASN A 10 -36.32 13.33 -19.46
CA ASN A 10 -36.77 11.97 -19.19
C ASN A 10 -36.22 11.47 -17.85
N ASN A 11 -37.14 11.45 -16.88
CA ASN A 11 -37.34 10.42 -15.86
C ASN A 11 -36.18 9.46 -15.57
N VAL A 12 -35.61 9.55 -14.37
CA VAL A 12 -35.19 8.36 -13.61
C VAL A 12 -35.81 8.39 -12.22
N LYS A 13 -36.90 7.64 -12.15
CA LYS A 13 -37.55 6.94 -11.03
C LYS A 13 -36.62 6.69 -9.82
N ALA A 14 -36.92 7.31 -8.69
CA ALA A 14 -36.37 6.92 -7.39
C ALA A 14 -37.01 5.58 -6.97
N ALA A 15 -36.19 4.53 -6.86
CA ALA A 15 -36.58 3.24 -6.33
C ALA A 15 -36.17 3.15 -4.85
N THR A 16 -37.20 3.00 -4.02
CA THR A 16 -37.21 2.72 -2.58
C THR A 16 -36.60 1.35 -2.26
N THR A 17 -35.81 1.27 -1.18
CA THR A 17 -35.91 0.15 -0.22
C THR A 17 -35.38 0.53 1.17
N ARG A 18 -36.30 0.66 2.13
CA ARG A 18 -36.03 0.51 3.57
C ARG A 18 -36.04 -0.99 3.87
N ALA A 19 -35.04 -1.47 4.59
CA ALA A 19 -35.11 -2.71 5.38
C ALA A 19 -34.70 -2.29 6.82
N ALA A 20 -35.65 -2.20 7.74
CA ALA A 20 -36.25 -3.31 8.50
C ALA A 20 -35.36 -3.71 9.69
N ASP A 21 -35.78 -3.15 10.83
CA ASP A 21 -35.69 -3.65 12.19
C ASP A 21 -35.55 -5.18 12.28
N SER A 22 -34.63 -5.65 13.13
CA SER A 22 -34.71 -6.97 13.76
C SER A 22 -33.84 -6.97 15.02
N ARG A 23 -34.50 -6.62 16.12
CA ARG A 23 -34.14 -7.05 17.48
C ARG A 23 -34.06 -8.57 17.53
N LEU A 24 -32.98 -9.10 18.10
CA LEU A 24 -32.94 -10.43 18.69
C LEU A 24 -32.17 -10.33 20.01
N ASP A 25 -32.94 -10.27 21.09
CA ASP A 25 -32.54 -10.72 22.42
C ASP A 25 -32.26 -12.22 22.37
N ALA A 26 -31.16 -12.65 22.99
CA ALA A 26 -31.04 -14.00 23.52
C ALA A 26 -30.16 -13.97 24.79
N THR A 27 -30.83 -14.33 25.88
CA THR A 27 -30.40 -14.47 27.26
C THR A 27 -29.34 -15.55 27.49
N GLU A 28 -28.50 -15.26 28.48
CA GLU A 28 -27.63 -16.06 29.36
C GLU A 28 -27.59 -17.60 29.25
N CYS A 29 -26.38 -18.15 29.41
CA CYS A 29 -26.10 -19.21 30.39
C CYS A 29 -24.59 -19.24 30.72
N GLY A 30 -24.26 -19.17 32.01
CA GLY A 30 -22.90 -19.22 32.53
C GLY A 30 -22.27 -20.62 32.52
N GLY A 31 -21.02 -20.71 32.98
CA GLY A 31 -20.40 -21.99 33.31
C GLY A 31 -18.88 -22.03 33.20
N THR A 32 -18.23 -21.65 34.30
CA THR A 32 -17.12 -22.36 34.98
C THR A 32 -15.79 -22.64 34.26
N GLU A 33 -14.73 -22.14 34.89
CA GLU A 33 -13.32 -22.50 34.72
C GLU A 33 -13.06 -24.00 34.60
N MET A 34 -12.10 -24.39 33.75
CA MET A 34 -11.15 -25.44 34.11
C MET A 34 -9.80 -25.23 33.41
N SER A 35 -8.82 -24.90 34.25
CA SER A 35 -7.39 -25.01 34.00
C SER A 35 -7.02 -26.38 33.43
N VAL A 36 -6.34 -26.41 32.28
CA VAL A 36 -5.39 -27.48 31.98
C VAL A 36 -4.13 -26.88 31.38
N LEU A 37 -3.18 -26.64 32.29
CA LEU A 37 -1.76 -26.47 32.01
C LEU A 37 -1.23 -27.74 31.32
N ARG A 38 -1.01 -27.72 30.00
CA ARG A 38 -0.16 -28.72 29.35
C ARG A 38 1.20 -28.11 29.06
N LYS A 39 2.13 -28.35 29.99
CA LYS A 39 3.57 -28.38 29.73
C LYS A 39 3.82 -29.34 28.58
N MET A 40 4.43 -28.90 27.50
CA MET A 40 5.13 -29.78 26.58
C MET A 40 6.58 -29.34 26.44
N THR A 41 7.41 -30.30 26.74
CA THR A 41 8.85 -30.28 27.02
C THR A 41 9.63 -30.02 25.74
N ALA A 42 10.69 -29.21 25.84
CA ALA A 42 11.71 -29.04 24.82
C ALA A 42 12.37 -30.40 24.50
N GLN A 43 12.39 -30.78 23.22
CA GLN A 43 13.30 -31.81 22.72
C GLN A 43 14.40 -31.14 21.91
N LEU A 44 15.56 -30.96 22.55
CA LEU A 44 16.84 -30.88 21.86
C LEU A 44 17.16 -32.28 21.31
N GLY A 45 17.02 -32.46 20.00
CA GLY A 45 17.39 -33.67 19.27
C GLY A 45 18.65 -33.44 18.46
N ALA A 46 19.63 -34.31 18.66
CA ALA A 46 21.02 -34.22 18.23
C ALA A 46 21.25 -34.05 16.73
N ILE A 47 22.34 -33.33 16.42
CA ILE A 47 22.94 -33.21 15.09
C ILE A 47 23.68 -34.52 14.77
N THR A 48 23.23 -35.22 13.73
CA THR A 48 23.97 -36.34 13.14
C THR A 48 24.46 -35.91 11.76
N ILE A 49 25.77 -35.70 11.62
CA ILE A 49 26.42 -35.51 10.32
C ILE A 49 26.71 -36.89 9.74
N VAL A 50 26.04 -37.26 8.66
CA VAL A 50 26.38 -38.43 7.86
C VAL A 50 27.05 -37.94 6.58
N LEU A 51 28.38 -38.14 6.51
CA LEU A 51 29.13 -38.07 5.26
C LEU A 51 28.71 -39.26 4.38
N GLY A 52 27.99 -38.98 3.30
CA GLY A 52 27.63 -39.95 2.28
C GLY A 52 27.91 -39.39 0.90
N ALA A 53 29.07 -39.74 0.34
CA ALA A 53 29.38 -39.50 -1.06
C ALA A 53 28.46 -40.35 -1.94
N ALA A 54 27.65 -39.69 -2.78
CA ALA A 54 26.99 -40.33 -3.90
C ALA A 54 27.24 -39.46 -5.14
N LEU A 55 28.17 -39.94 -5.96
CA LEU A 55 28.48 -39.46 -7.30
C LEU A 55 27.29 -39.83 -8.20
N VAL A 56 26.50 -38.84 -8.64
CA VAL A 56 25.53 -39.03 -9.73
C VAL A 56 25.74 -37.92 -10.75
N ALA A 57 25.86 -38.36 -12.00
CA ALA A 57 26.29 -37.60 -13.16
C ALA A 57 25.26 -36.56 -13.64
N ALA A 58 25.82 -35.43 -14.09
CA ALA A 58 25.41 -34.46 -15.12
C ALA A 58 23.91 -34.17 -15.37
N PRO A 59 23.58 -32.89 -15.58
CA PRO A 59 23.52 -32.43 -16.97
C PRO A 59 24.39 -31.21 -17.28
N SER A 60 24.74 -31.14 -18.56
CA SER A 60 25.39 -30.07 -19.31
C SER A 60 25.20 -28.66 -18.74
N ALA A 61 26.32 -28.06 -18.36
CA ALA A 61 26.47 -26.61 -18.29
C ALA A 61 26.13 -26.00 -19.66
N GLN A 62 24.93 -25.44 -19.77
CA GLN A 62 24.67 -24.41 -20.75
C GLN A 62 25.33 -23.13 -20.23
N ALA A 63 26.19 -22.57 -21.05
CA ALA A 63 26.79 -21.27 -20.82
C ALA A 63 25.66 -20.24 -20.77
N ASP A 64 25.31 -19.79 -19.56
CA ASP A 64 24.61 -18.52 -19.41
C ASP A 64 25.58 -17.44 -19.86
N THR A 65 25.30 -16.94 -21.06
CA THR A 65 25.86 -15.69 -21.55
C THR A 65 25.48 -14.66 -20.49
N ALA A 66 26.50 -14.13 -19.81
CA ALA A 66 26.36 -13.02 -18.89
C ALA A 66 25.74 -11.85 -19.66
N ASP A 67 24.41 -11.80 -19.65
CA ASP A 67 23.68 -10.61 -20.03
C ASP A 67 24.02 -9.59 -18.96
N THR A 68 24.82 -8.61 -19.38
CA THR A 68 25.30 -7.48 -18.59
C THR A 68 24.10 -6.80 -17.98
N THR A 69 23.73 -7.25 -16.79
CA THR A 69 22.73 -6.64 -15.94
C THR A 69 23.16 -5.21 -15.78
N GLU A 70 22.37 -4.33 -16.36
CA GLU A 70 22.54 -2.90 -16.40
C GLU A 70 22.74 -2.39 -14.98
N THR A 71 23.99 -2.39 -14.52
CA THR A 71 24.42 -1.81 -13.26
C THR A 71 24.54 -0.31 -13.49
N LYS A 72 23.49 0.31 -14.02
CA LYS A 72 23.40 1.76 -14.16
C LYS A 72 22.87 2.31 -12.84
N GLN A 73 23.82 2.79 -12.05
CA GLN A 73 23.64 3.86 -11.08
C GLN A 73 22.52 3.68 -10.04
N HIS A 74 22.69 2.73 -9.12
CA HIS A 74 22.32 2.96 -7.71
C HIS A 74 23.37 3.86 -7.03
N ALA A 75 23.77 4.95 -7.69
CA ALA A 75 24.66 5.94 -7.11
C ALA A 75 23.84 6.85 -6.19
N ILE A 76 23.77 6.48 -4.90
CA ILE A 76 23.59 7.38 -3.75
C ILE A 76 22.33 8.27 -3.85
N LEU A 77 21.15 7.66 -3.91
CA LEU A 77 19.91 8.37 -3.54
C LEU A 77 19.79 8.29 -2.01
N GLY A 78 19.68 9.44 -1.34
CA GLY A 78 19.74 9.54 0.12
C GLY A 78 18.74 8.63 0.83
N ASP A 79 19.13 8.14 2.00
CA ASP A 79 18.34 7.28 2.89
C ASP A 79 17.04 8.00 3.27
N GLU A 80 16.00 7.73 2.48
CA GLU A 80 14.60 7.99 2.77
C GLU A 80 14.20 9.49 2.83
N ALA A 81 13.07 9.81 2.20
CA ALA A 81 12.50 11.15 2.28
C ALA A 81 12.23 11.49 3.75
N GLN A 82 12.69 12.65 4.22
CA GLN A 82 12.36 13.14 5.56
C GLN A 82 10.89 13.58 5.58
N PRO A 83 10.01 12.87 6.31
CA PRO A 83 8.62 13.26 6.40
C PRO A 83 8.45 14.41 7.40
N ALA A 84 7.81 15.50 6.97
CA ALA A 84 7.35 16.54 7.90
C ALA A 84 5.99 16.12 8.48
N GLY A 85 5.85 16.15 9.81
CA GLY A 85 4.59 15.85 10.52
C GLY A 85 4.20 14.37 10.62
N TRP A 86 4.95 13.45 10.00
CA TRP A 86 4.70 12.01 10.15
C TRP A 86 5.63 11.41 11.21
N ASP A 87 5.04 10.82 12.25
CA ASP A 87 5.77 10.27 13.39
C ASP A 87 6.24 8.83 13.15
N ARG A 88 5.65 8.13 12.17
CA ARG A 88 5.89 6.71 11.92
C ARG A 88 5.93 6.41 10.43
N VAL A 89 6.98 5.68 10.04
CA VAL A 89 7.13 5.13 8.70
C VAL A 89 7.43 3.64 8.80
N ILE A 90 6.69 2.83 8.04
CA ILE A 90 6.82 1.36 8.04
C ILE A 90 6.95 0.81 6.63
N SER A 91 7.58 -0.35 6.49
CA SER A 91 7.43 -1.17 5.29
C SER A 91 6.04 -1.81 5.27
N VAL A 92 5.43 -1.86 4.09
CA VAL A 92 4.10 -2.45 3.89
C VAL A 92 4.21 -3.58 2.87
N GLY A 93 3.55 -4.70 3.15
CA GLY A 93 3.45 -5.82 2.22
C GLY A 93 2.65 -5.47 0.96
N GLN A 94 2.53 -6.43 0.05
CA GLN A 94 1.68 -6.26 -1.12
C GLN A 94 0.18 -6.40 -0.77
N GLY A 95 -0.67 -5.75 -1.56
CA GLY A 95 -2.12 -5.78 -1.44
C GLY A 95 -2.67 -4.65 -0.58
N ARG A 96 -3.86 -4.14 -0.95
CA ARG A 96 -4.54 -3.06 -0.21
C ARG A 96 -4.74 -3.38 1.27
N SER A 97 -5.05 -4.64 1.59
CA SER A 97 -5.28 -5.12 2.96
C SER A 97 -4.02 -5.15 3.82
N ALA A 98 -2.82 -5.06 3.22
CA ALA A 98 -1.59 -4.96 3.98
C ALA A 98 -1.40 -3.58 4.62
N CYS A 99 -2.16 -2.56 4.18
CA CYS A 99 -2.09 -1.23 4.77
C CYS A 99 -2.80 -1.20 6.13
N PRO A 100 -2.09 -0.96 7.25
CA PRO A 100 -2.72 -0.91 8.56
C PRO A 100 -3.69 0.27 8.68
N VAL A 101 -4.66 0.15 9.58
CA VAL A 101 -5.54 1.28 9.93
C VAL A 101 -4.69 2.43 10.49
N HIS A 102 -5.09 3.67 10.19
CA HIS A 102 -4.37 4.91 10.55
C HIS A 102 -3.11 5.19 9.71
N TYR A 103 -2.90 4.48 8.61
CA TYR A 103 -1.78 4.73 7.69
C TYR A 103 -2.26 5.20 6.32
N VAL A 104 -1.42 6.00 5.68
CA VAL A 104 -1.43 6.19 4.24
C VAL A 104 -0.34 5.32 3.67
N CYS A 105 -0.70 4.39 2.78
CA CYS A 105 0.24 3.47 2.18
C CYS A 105 0.42 3.77 0.70
N ILE A 106 1.65 3.63 0.22
CA ILE A 106 2.07 3.81 -1.16
C ILE A 106 2.79 2.57 -1.64
N TRP A 107 2.73 2.30 -2.94
CA TRP A 107 3.41 1.17 -3.57
C TRP A 107 4.07 1.54 -4.88
N THR A 108 5.18 0.84 -5.16
CA THR A 108 5.95 1.04 -6.40
C THR A 108 5.36 0.37 -7.64
N GLY A 109 4.31 -0.43 -7.47
CA GLY A 109 3.57 -1.04 -8.57
C GLY A 109 2.11 -0.63 -8.57
N THR A 110 1.44 -0.86 -9.70
CA THR A 110 -0.02 -0.78 -9.77
C THR A 110 -0.67 -1.91 -8.95
N ASN A 111 -1.94 -1.73 -8.59
CA ASN A 111 -2.74 -2.68 -7.83
C ASN A 111 -2.08 -3.10 -6.51
N PHE A 112 -1.40 -2.17 -5.84
CA PHE A 112 -0.78 -2.37 -4.53
C PHE A 112 0.33 -3.44 -4.55
N THR A 113 1.10 -3.51 -5.63
CA THR A 113 2.21 -4.47 -5.81
C THR A 113 3.58 -3.82 -5.66
N GLY A 114 4.64 -4.62 -5.58
CA GLY A 114 6.00 -4.11 -5.42
C GLY A 114 6.33 -3.70 -3.98
N SER A 115 7.28 -2.79 -3.81
CA SER A 115 7.68 -2.29 -2.50
C SER A 115 6.63 -1.33 -1.95
N GLY A 116 6.20 -1.56 -0.71
CA GLY A 116 5.20 -0.74 -0.02
C GLY A 116 5.79 0.05 1.14
N ARG A 117 5.28 1.26 1.35
CA ARG A 117 5.63 2.10 2.51
C ARG A 117 4.39 2.77 3.09
N GLY A 118 4.29 2.79 4.40
CA GLY A 118 3.17 3.36 5.14
C GLY A 118 3.63 4.54 6.00
N TYR A 119 2.82 5.59 6.05
CA TYR A 119 3.05 6.78 6.85
C TYR A 119 1.89 6.98 7.82
N SER A 120 2.18 7.25 9.08
CA SER A 120 1.22 7.59 10.12
C SER A 120 1.82 8.65 11.05
N GLY A 121 0.98 9.45 11.68
CA GLY A 121 1.42 10.50 12.58
C GLY A 121 0.41 11.61 12.76
N SER A 122 0.79 12.60 13.56
CA SER A 122 0.01 13.79 13.84
C SER A 122 0.37 14.90 12.86
N ILE A 123 -0.18 14.80 11.64
CA ILE A 123 0.05 15.79 10.57
C ILE A 123 -0.83 17.03 10.73
N ALA A 124 -0.26 18.20 10.50
CA ALA A 124 -0.93 19.48 10.35
C ALA A 124 -1.05 19.88 8.88
N ARG A 125 -1.92 20.86 8.58
CA ARG A 125 -2.04 21.39 7.22
C ARG A 125 -0.71 22.00 6.79
N GLY A 126 -0.19 21.58 5.64
CA GLY A 126 1.13 21.92 5.12
C GLY A 126 2.18 20.81 5.30
N ASP A 127 1.92 19.83 6.17
CA ASP A 127 2.82 18.69 6.37
C ASP A 127 2.76 17.70 5.20
N GLY A 128 3.86 16.99 4.98
CA GLY A 128 4.00 16.13 3.82
C GLY A 128 5.35 15.45 3.68
N VAL A 129 5.49 14.76 2.56
CA VAL A 129 6.68 14.03 2.15
C VAL A 129 6.94 14.36 0.68
N THR A 130 8.20 14.66 0.37
CA THR A 130 8.68 14.76 -1.01
C THR A 130 9.74 13.70 -1.24
N TRP A 131 9.55 12.85 -2.23
CA TRP A 131 10.45 11.75 -2.57
C TRP A 131 11.56 12.15 -3.54
N PHE A 132 11.74 13.44 -3.82
CA PHE A 132 12.81 13.95 -4.68
C PHE A 132 14.20 13.50 -4.19
N ASN A 133 15.03 13.03 -5.11
CA ASN A 133 16.35 12.43 -4.86
C ASN A 133 16.32 11.19 -3.94
N THR A 134 15.20 10.46 -3.90
CA THR A 134 15.08 9.19 -3.18
C THR A 134 14.73 8.04 -4.13
N VAL A 135 14.86 6.80 -3.65
CA VAL A 135 14.45 5.60 -4.39
C VAL A 135 12.95 5.52 -4.71
N TRP A 136 12.14 6.41 -4.11
CA TRP A 136 10.69 6.52 -4.32
C TRP A 136 10.30 7.58 -5.34
N GLN A 137 11.24 8.44 -5.75
CA GLN A 137 10.99 9.43 -6.79
C GLN A 137 10.50 8.72 -8.05
N ASP A 138 9.51 9.29 -8.73
CA ASP A 138 9.05 8.80 -10.03
C ASP A 138 8.55 7.34 -10.00
N ARG A 139 8.22 6.82 -8.82
CA ARG A 139 7.97 5.38 -8.63
C ARG A 139 6.71 5.05 -7.85
N VAL A 140 5.88 6.02 -7.46
CA VAL A 140 4.63 5.73 -6.72
C VAL A 140 3.44 5.64 -7.67
N TYR A 141 2.89 4.43 -7.85
CA TYR A 141 1.85 4.14 -8.86
C TYR A 141 0.49 3.79 -8.27
N SER A 142 0.45 3.35 -7.02
CA SER A 142 -0.80 3.09 -6.30
C SER A 142 -0.67 3.51 -4.84
N ALA A 143 -1.80 3.88 -4.25
CA ALA A 143 -1.85 4.34 -2.87
C ALA A 143 -3.22 4.07 -2.25
N PHE A 144 -3.25 3.95 -0.92
CA PHE A 144 -4.47 3.78 -0.13
C PHE A 144 -4.39 4.66 1.11
N ASN A 145 -5.38 5.52 1.29
CA ASN A 145 -5.53 6.29 2.51
C ASN A 145 -6.43 5.52 3.49
N ASN A 146 -5.81 4.74 4.38
CA ASN A 146 -6.51 3.99 5.43
C ASN A 146 -6.55 4.76 6.76
N THR A 147 -6.44 6.10 6.70
CA THR A 147 -6.68 6.97 7.85
C THR A 147 -8.17 7.14 8.12
N LEU A 148 -8.52 7.71 9.26
CA LEU A 148 -9.92 7.91 9.66
C LEU A 148 -10.50 9.26 9.25
N SER A 149 -9.68 10.30 9.08
CA SER A 149 -10.19 11.68 9.00
C SER A 149 -9.42 12.63 8.10
N VAL A 150 -8.19 12.28 7.67
CA VAL A 150 -7.33 13.24 6.97
C VAL A 150 -7.28 12.92 5.48
N PRO A 151 -7.76 13.81 4.59
CA PRO A 151 -7.54 13.67 3.17
C PRO A 151 -6.08 14.01 2.83
N ILE A 152 -5.51 13.28 1.88
CA ILE A 152 -4.11 13.44 1.48
C ILE A 152 -4.04 13.76 0.00
N THR A 153 -3.32 14.82 -0.33
CA THR A 153 -3.10 15.24 -1.70
C THR A 153 -1.76 14.73 -2.19
N PHE A 154 -1.74 14.07 -3.34
CA PHE A 154 -0.53 13.61 -4.01
C PHE A 154 -0.05 14.64 -5.01
N LEU A 155 1.27 14.72 -5.14
CA LEU A 155 1.97 15.77 -5.88
C LEU A 155 2.86 15.15 -6.95
N ASN A 156 2.90 15.77 -8.13
CA ASN A 156 4.01 15.64 -9.06
C ASN A 156 4.96 16.81 -8.79
N VAL A 157 6.20 16.51 -8.44
CA VAL A 157 7.18 17.51 -7.99
C VAL A 157 8.23 17.70 -9.09
N ARG A 158 8.26 18.90 -9.67
CA ARG A 158 9.29 19.29 -10.65
C ARG A 158 10.00 20.54 -10.16
N GLY A 159 11.27 20.40 -9.79
CA GLY A 159 12.02 21.49 -9.15
C GLY A 159 11.49 21.77 -7.75
N SER A 160 11.21 23.05 -7.44
CA SER A 160 10.72 23.48 -6.11
C SER A 160 9.19 23.50 -5.97
N THR A 161 8.45 23.14 -7.03
CA THR A 161 6.98 23.27 -7.05
C THR A 161 6.33 21.90 -7.18
N GLY A 162 5.43 21.59 -6.24
CA GLY A 162 4.54 20.43 -6.30
C GLY A 162 3.21 20.80 -6.94
N THR A 163 2.82 20.10 -8.02
CA THR A 163 1.49 20.24 -8.62
C THR A 163 0.58 19.12 -8.12
N PRO A 164 -0.62 19.41 -7.59
CA PRO A 164 -1.58 18.39 -7.21
C PRO A 164 -2.00 17.52 -8.39
N ILE A 165 -1.93 16.20 -8.22
CA ILE A 165 -2.33 15.20 -9.23
C ILE A 165 -3.51 14.33 -8.78
N GLY A 166 -3.97 14.51 -7.55
CA GLY A 166 -5.15 13.88 -6.99
C GLY A 166 -5.14 13.94 -5.47
N SER A 167 -6.31 13.74 -4.86
CA SER A 167 -6.44 13.62 -3.41
C SER A 167 -7.20 12.35 -3.05
N LEU A 168 -6.77 11.69 -1.98
CA LEU A 168 -7.42 10.53 -1.40
C LEU A 168 -8.08 10.93 -0.09
N ASN A 169 -9.41 10.84 -0.05
CA ASN A 169 -10.17 10.88 1.21
C ASN A 169 -9.90 9.61 2.05
N PRO A 170 -10.14 9.65 3.35
CA PRO A 170 -10.17 8.46 4.20
C PRO A 170 -10.97 7.31 3.57
N GLY A 171 -10.38 6.12 3.52
CA GLY A 171 -10.98 4.91 2.95
C GLY A 171 -10.91 4.82 1.42
N THR A 172 -10.37 5.82 0.72
CA THR A 172 -10.24 5.82 -0.75
C THR A 172 -8.83 5.43 -1.21
N TRP A 173 -8.75 4.91 -2.43
CA TRP A 173 -7.50 4.40 -3.01
C TRP A 173 -7.38 4.76 -4.48
N VAL A 174 -6.15 4.67 -4.97
CA VAL A 174 -5.84 4.66 -6.38
C VAL A 174 -5.05 3.40 -6.70
N ALA A 175 -5.57 2.59 -7.63
CA ALA A 175 -4.97 1.31 -7.99
C ALA A 175 -4.00 1.43 -9.17
N SER A 176 -4.15 2.42 -10.04
CA SER A 176 -3.25 2.60 -11.18
C SER A 176 -3.29 4.04 -11.69
N GLY A 177 -2.17 4.74 -11.58
CA GLY A 177 -1.96 6.05 -12.18
C GLY A 177 -2.69 7.20 -11.47
N TRP A 178 -2.44 8.42 -11.90
CA TRP A 178 -3.00 9.64 -11.33
C TRP A 178 -3.66 10.47 -12.43
N VAL A 179 -4.62 11.32 -12.08
CA VAL A 179 -5.46 12.05 -13.07
C VAL A 179 -4.62 12.83 -14.08
N ASN A 180 -3.46 13.34 -13.67
CA ASN A 180 -2.57 14.16 -14.51
C ASN A 180 -1.12 13.66 -14.52
N SER A 181 -0.86 12.41 -14.10
CA SER A 181 0.50 11.87 -14.01
C SER A 181 0.48 10.34 -13.92
N ASP A 182 1.45 9.65 -14.50
CA ASP A 182 1.54 8.19 -14.35
C ASP A 182 2.02 7.77 -12.95
N LYS A 183 2.58 8.71 -12.18
CA LYS A 183 3.17 8.50 -10.86
C LYS A 183 3.10 9.73 -9.95
N ALA A 184 3.40 9.56 -8.67
CA ALA A 184 3.53 10.63 -7.69
C ALA A 184 4.98 10.75 -7.18
N ASP A 185 5.37 11.98 -6.84
CA ASP A 185 6.69 12.34 -6.30
C ASP A 185 6.62 12.93 -4.89
N GLY A 186 5.42 13.15 -4.38
CA GLY A 186 5.19 13.52 -2.99
C GLY A 186 3.73 13.40 -2.58
N MET A 187 3.48 13.68 -1.31
CA MET A 187 2.15 13.81 -0.75
C MET A 187 2.13 14.84 0.37
N ALA A 188 1.01 15.51 0.57
CA ALA A 188 0.84 16.52 1.60
C ALA A 188 -0.61 16.58 2.09
N TYR A 189 -0.79 17.05 3.33
CA TYR A 189 -2.09 17.47 3.83
C TYR A 189 -2.28 18.96 3.50
N LEU A 190 -3.12 19.24 2.49
CA LEU A 190 -3.39 20.59 1.98
C LEU A 190 -4.75 21.13 2.37
#